data_AF-A0A2G2H392-F1
#
_entry.id   AF-A0A2G2H392-F1
#
_cell.length_a   1.000
_cell.length_b   1.000
_cell.length_c   1.000
_cell.angle_alpha   90.00
_cell.angle_beta   90.00
_cell.angle_gamma   90.00
#
_symmetry.space_group_name_H-M   'P 1'
#
loop_
_entity.id
_entity.type
_entity.pdbx_description
1 polymer ?
#
loop_
_entity_poly.entity_id
_entity_poly.type
_entity_poly.pdbx_seq_one_letter_code
_entity_poly.pdbx_strand_id
1 'polypeptide(L)'
;MYRLMFALMLGMGLAQTVSALDAQPRIIGGQDVATIRPWMAEVEISRSGNPAYAATLCGGTLIAPGWVLTAAHCVVTSSGATLQAGQLFVALGSLDRTTASPPERLAVSSVRVHPDYRAVTFHNDLALLQLASDSTATPLDLAKPQTVSALTRGSSDEALQIMGWGSTSPSGNGLSNSLREARVDYVSSGYCASQWSNLSGNQICAGEMNPRGVAQDSCRGDSGGPLVYGEPGQQWLVGVTSYGHEQCATAGVPAVYTRVDRYLTWLEQTTSGSLVDLALTGATSDTYSSPGAATTLRTGITNTSQQTRANNVGLRVTHKNGLTVRVPGLACVKRSGYTDCRGSTDLTLGQQTETYSVVLSASGRWVDEVRVEPISSVSHDYFAGLGESFKLVFSNEPDVVLSLTTQRGNDGLVRVNAQVTNAATHQAAARVRVGFTLPSGWSPVSLPENCAGGGLVQCGLGDMSPGEVASQQLILDGQGDDSLAVQVWTDNGDYPANDSSASTRPAQARSSASSGGTASGGSDGGGGSLPWWLLALLSVVSVRRLHQ
;
A
#
# COMPACT_ATOMS: atom_id res chain seq x y z
N MET A 1 74.62 34.82 2.68
CA MET A 1 74.26 35.02 1.25
C MET A 1 73.11 34.08 0.92
N TYR A 2 71.99 34.65 0.47
CA TYR A 2 70.81 34.03 -0.16
C TYR A 2 70.01 32.97 0.62
N ARG A 3 68.67 32.96 0.64
CA ARG A 3 67.62 33.96 0.38
C ARG A 3 66.30 33.28 0.82
N LEU A 4 65.42 34.12 1.35
CA LEU A 4 63.95 34.11 1.37
C LEU A 4 63.14 32.95 0.73
N MET A 5 62.14 32.52 1.54
CA MET A 5 60.69 32.46 1.28
C MET A 5 60.16 31.78 0.02
N PHE A 6 59.25 30.80 0.22
CA PHE A 6 57.85 30.98 -0.17
C PHE A 6 56.94 30.08 0.69
N ALA A 7 55.91 30.69 1.26
CA ALA A 7 54.84 30.05 2.01
C ALA A 7 53.80 29.45 1.05
N LEU A 8 53.17 28.35 1.44
CA LEU A 8 51.80 28.06 1.05
C LEU A 8 51.06 27.49 2.25
N MET A 9 50.05 28.24 2.72
CA MET A 9 49.05 27.71 3.64
C MET A 9 48.23 26.63 2.93
N LEU A 10 48.16 25.43 3.50
CA LEU A 10 46.95 24.64 3.44
C LEU A 10 46.43 24.52 4.86
N GLY A 11 45.28 25.15 5.11
CA GLY A 11 44.47 24.86 6.28
C GLY A 11 44.05 23.40 6.21
N MET A 12 44.66 22.57 7.07
CA MET A 12 44.12 21.26 7.39
C MET A 12 42.82 21.49 8.15
N GLY A 13 41.71 21.37 7.43
CA GLY A 13 40.45 20.97 8.05
C GLY A 13 40.73 19.64 8.75
N LEU A 14 40.69 19.64 10.08
CA LEU A 14 40.72 18.45 10.90
C LEU A 14 39.47 17.63 10.55
N ALA A 15 39.60 16.73 9.58
CA ALA A 15 38.69 15.62 9.44
C ALA A 15 38.82 14.79 10.72
N GLN A 16 37.78 14.81 11.55
CA GLN A 16 37.70 13.93 12.70
C GLN A 16 37.74 12.49 12.20
N THR A 17 38.77 11.75 12.59
CA THR A 17 38.84 10.30 12.38
C THR A 17 37.80 9.64 13.26
N VAL A 18 36.77 9.08 12.65
CA VAL A 18 35.81 8.18 13.31
C VAL A 18 36.32 6.75 13.19
N SER A 19 36.37 6.05 14.32
CA SER A 19 36.80 4.66 14.41
C SER A 19 35.82 3.71 13.69
N ALA A 20 36.38 2.67 13.07
CA ALA A 20 35.70 1.62 12.30
C ALA A 20 34.91 0.62 13.17
N LEU A 21 34.04 1.12 14.05
CA LEU A 21 33.23 0.30 14.95
C LEU A 21 31.76 0.74 14.83
N ASP A 22 31.15 0.37 13.70
CA ASP A 22 29.72 -0.02 13.55
C ASP A 22 29.28 0.05 12.08
N ALA A 23 29.95 -0.71 11.22
CA ALA A 23 29.42 -1.03 9.90
C ALA A 23 29.09 -2.53 9.85
N GLN A 24 27.80 -2.87 9.77
CA GLN A 24 27.31 -4.22 9.54
C GLN A 24 26.70 -4.29 8.12
N PRO A 25 27.21 -5.15 7.20
CA PRO A 25 26.77 -5.16 5.80
C PRO A 25 25.69 -6.22 5.52
N ARG A 26 24.61 -5.91 4.77
CA ARG A 26 23.93 -6.83 3.80
C ARG A 26 23.47 -6.14 2.48
N ILE A 27 22.31 -6.41 1.79
CA ILE A 27 21.75 -5.56 0.66
C ILE A 27 22.27 -4.16 0.93
N ILE A 28 22.98 -3.51 0.01
CA ILE A 28 23.87 -2.42 0.44
C ILE A 28 23.00 -1.42 1.22
N GLY A 29 23.37 -1.15 2.48
CA GLY A 29 22.59 -0.31 3.39
C GLY A 29 21.18 -0.75 3.83
N GLY A 30 20.72 -1.94 3.47
CA GLY A 30 19.44 -2.55 3.86
C GLY A 30 19.47 -3.34 5.17
N GLN A 31 18.34 -3.91 5.57
CA GLN A 31 18.08 -4.61 6.84
C GLN A 31 17.57 -6.04 6.65
N ASP A 32 17.63 -6.88 7.70
CA ASP A 32 17.06 -8.24 7.65
C ASP A 32 15.54 -8.15 7.55
N VAL A 33 14.96 -8.97 6.68
CA VAL A 33 13.51 -9.10 6.61
C VAL A 33 13.03 -9.86 7.85
N ALA A 34 12.28 -9.17 8.71
CA ALA A 34 11.79 -9.74 9.97
C ALA A 34 10.59 -10.69 9.79
N THR A 35 9.86 -10.59 8.67
CA THR A 35 8.62 -11.33 8.44
C THR A 35 8.62 -11.94 7.06
N ILE A 36 8.29 -13.22 6.96
CA ILE A 36 8.23 -13.95 5.68
C ILE A 36 7.40 -13.18 4.66
N ARG A 37 7.95 -12.98 3.46
CA ARG A 37 7.21 -12.53 2.28
C ARG A 37 6.85 -13.76 1.44
N PRO A 38 5.58 -14.18 1.42
CA PRO A 38 5.20 -15.47 0.83
C PRO A 38 5.51 -15.55 -0.67
N TRP A 39 5.43 -14.41 -1.38
CA TRP A 39 5.69 -14.30 -2.80
C TRP A 39 7.17 -14.17 -3.19
N MET A 40 8.07 -13.99 -2.21
CA MET A 40 9.49 -13.85 -2.51
C MET A 40 10.08 -15.20 -2.90
N ALA A 41 10.64 -15.27 -4.10
CA ALA A 41 11.18 -16.51 -4.67
C ALA A 41 12.71 -16.47 -4.75
N GLU A 42 13.35 -17.52 -4.27
CA GLU A 42 14.74 -17.85 -4.57
C GLU A 42 14.74 -18.78 -5.78
N VAL A 43 15.30 -18.32 -6.90
CA VAL A 43 15.45 -19.10 -8.14
C VAL A 43 16.81 -19.77 -8.12
N GLU A 44 16.80 -21.07 -7.84
CA GLU A 44 17.99 -21.90 -7.71
C GLU A 44 18.37 -22.51 -9.06
N ILE A 45 19.56 -22.18 -9.57
CA ILE A 45 20.02 -22.66 -10.87
C ILE A 45 21.08 -23.75 -10.68
N SER A 46 20.69 -24.99 -10.94
CA SER A 46 21.58 -26.16 -10.94
C SER A 46 21.97 -26.56 -12.35
N ARG A 47 23.18 -26.17 -12.78
CA ARG A 47 23.68 -26.54 -14.12
C ARG A 47 23.87 -28.05 -14.31
N SER A 48 24.07 -28.79 -13.22
CA SER A 48 24.15 -30.26 -13.23
C SER A 48 22.77 -30.95 -13.22
N GLY A 49 21.68 -30.20 -13.03
CA GLY A 49 20.33 -30.73 -12.80
C GLY A 49 20.14 -31.35 -11.41
N ASN A 50 21.20 -31.41 -10.58
CA ASN A 50 21.11 -31.91 -9.22
C ASN A 50 20.77 -30.76 -8.24
N PRO A 51 19.64 -30.81 -7.54
CA PRO A 51 19.21 -29.76 -6.61
C PRO A 51 20.19 -29.50 -5.46
N ALA A 52 21.10 -30.41 -5.14
CA ALA A 52 22.10 -30.22 -4.09
C ALA A 52 23.28 -29.31 -4.51
N TYR A 53 23.37 -28.95 -5.79
CA TYR A 53 24.51 -28.22 -6.35
C TYR A 53 24.05 -27.03 -7.21
N ALA A 54 23.36 -26.06 -6.59
CA ALA A 54 23.05 -24.79 -7.24
C ALA A 54 24.34 -23.99 -7.47
N ALA A 55 24.56 -23.56 -8.72
CA ALA A 55 25.76 -22.83 -9.15
C ALA A 55 25.53 -21.32 -9.25
N THR A 56 24.28 -20.88 -9.35
CA THR A 56 23.88 -19.48 -9.47
C THR A 56 22.51 -19.30 -8.83
N LEU A 57 22.27 -18.13 -8.25
CA LEU A 57 21.03 -17.77 -7.58
C LEU A 57 20.52 -16.46 -8.17
N CYS A 58 19.22 -16.41 -8.44
CA CYS A 58 18.48 -15.20 -8.78
C CYS A 58 17.28 -15.05 -7.84
N GLY A 59 16.74 -13.85 -7.77
CA GLY A 59 15.41 -13.60 -7.21
C GLY A 59 14.29 -13.90 -8.21
N GLY A 60 13.08 -13.94 -7.68
CA GLY A 60 11.85 -14.00 -8.44
C GLY A 60 10.66 -13.56 -7.59
N THR A 61 9.48 -13.53 -8.20
CA THR A 61 8.23 -13.17 -7.53
C THR A 61 7.13 -14.12 -7.95
N LEU A 62 6.45 -14.75 -6.99
CA LEU A 62 5.23 -15.50 -7.24
C LEU A 62 4.12 -14.51 -7.64
N ILE A 63 3.63 -14.62 -8.87
CA ILE A 63 2.58 -13.74 -9.42
C ILE A 63 1.25 -14.48 -9.65
N ALA A 64 1.25 -15.81 -9.58
CA ALA A 64 0.08 -16.67 -9.49
C ALA A 64 0.53 -17.99 -8.83
N PRO A 65 -0.38 -18.84 -8.30
CA PRO A 65 0.02 -20.06 -7.57
C PRO A 65 1.02 -20.95 -8.33
N GLY A 66 0.86 -21.10 -9.64
CA GLY A 66 1.76 -21.90 -10.48
C GLY A 66 2.84 -21.13 -11.25
N TRP A 67 3.02 -19.82 -11.02
CA TRP A 67 3.86 -18.95 -11.87
C TRP A 67 4.73 -17.97 -11.10
N VAL A 68 6.03 -18.02 -11.39
CA VAL A 68 7.05 -17.12 -10.84
C VAL A 68 7.63 -16.26 -11.96
N LEU A 69 7.64 -14.94 -11.76
CA LEU A 69 8.28 -13.96 -12.63
C LEU A 69 9.73 -13.74 -12.17
N THR A 70 10.66 -13.73 -13.12
CA THR A 70 12.10 -13.44 -12.88
C THR A 70 12.69 -12.72 -14.09
N ALA A 71 13.99 -12.41 -14.07
CA ALA A 71 14.69 -11.82 -15.20
C ALA A 71 15.04 -12.88 -16.27
N ALA A 72 15.02 -12.50 -17.54
CA ALA A 72 15.41 -13.40 -18.63
C ALA A 72 16.89 -13.77 -18.55
N HIS A 73 17.76 -12.82 -18.18
CA HIS A 73 19.19 -13.06 -18.07
C HIS A 73 19.57 -14.10 -17.00
N CYS A 74 18.68 -14.39 -16.04
CA CYS A 74 18.87 -15.47 -15.07
C CYS A 74 18.75 -16.86 -15.70
N VAL A 75 17.92 -17.00 -16.73
CA VAL A 75 17.59 -18.30 -17.36
C VAL A 75 18.07 -18.42 -18.80
N VAL A 76 18.83 -17.43 -19.28
CA VAL A 76 19.48 -17.45 -20.59
C VAL A 76 20.99 -17.42 -20.37
N THR A 77 21.70 -18.39 -20.95
CA THR A 77 23.16 -18.46 -20.87
C THR A 77 23.82 -17.34 -21.69
N SER A 78 25.12 -17.11 -21.47
CA SER A 78 25.91 -16.18 -22.29
C SER A 78 25.95 -16.53 -23.78
N SER A 79 25.68 -17.78 -24.15
CA SER A 79 25.54 -18.22 -25.54
C SER A 79 24.12 -18.00 -26.12
N GLY A 80 23.22 -17.40 -25.35
CA GLY A 80 21.82 -17.16 -25.74
C GLY A 80 20.90 -18.37 -25.61
N ALA A 81 21.34 -19.46 -24.99
CA ALA A 81 20.52 -20.66 -24.82
C ALA A 81 19.68 -20.57 -23.54
N THR A 82 18.40 -20.91 -23.63
CA THR A 82 17.53 -21.00 -22.45
C THR A 82 17.86 -22.26 -21.65
N LEU A 83 17.92 -22.12 -20.32
CA LEU A 83 18.09 -23.23 -19.39
C LEU A 83 16.90 -24.20 -19.46
N GLN A 84 17.18 -25.48 -19.24
CA GLN A 84 16.14 -26.51 -19.18
C GLN A 84 15.41 -26.45 -17.82
N ALA A 85 14.12 -26.78 -17.81
CA ALA A 85 13.31 -26.73 -16.59
C ALA A 85 13.87 -27.60 -15.45
N GLY A 86 14.43 -28.77 -15.75
CA GLY A 86 15.07 -29.66 -14.77
C GLY A 86 16.36 -29.11 -14.14
N GLN A 87 16.85 -27.95 -14.59
CA GLN A 87 17.98 -27.24 -14.01
C GLN A 87 17.54 -26.17 -12.99
N LEU A 88 16.24 -26.01 -12.78
CA LEU A 88 15.67 -24.90 -12.01
C LEU A 88 14.75 -25.42 -10.89
N PHE A 89 14.97 -24.86 -9.70
CA PHE A 89 14.08 -25.02 -8.55
C PHE A 89 13.72 -23.64 -8.02
N VAL A 90 12.54 -23.53 -7.42
CA VAL A 90 12.11 -22.30 -6.75
C VAL A 90 11.84 -22.61 -5.29
N ALA A 91 12.51 -21.90 -4.39
CA ALA A 91 12.17 -21.88 -2.97
C ALA A 91 11.34 -20.63 -2.63
N LEU A 92 10.26 -20.82 -1.87
CA LEU A 92 9.34 -19.78 -1.43
C LEU A 92 9.26 -19.74 0.09
N GLY A 93 8.98 -18.54 0.62
CA GLY A 93 8.69 -18.34 2.04
C GLY A 93 9.89 -18.47 2.99
N SER A 94 11.12 -18.55 2.48
CA SER A 94 12.32 -18.64 3.32
C SER A 94 12.80 -17.26 3.79
N LEU A 95 13.34 -17.19 5.01
CA LEU A 95 14.14 -16.04 5.49
C LEU A 95 15.64 -16.34 5.48
N ASP A 96 16.03 -17.61 5.38
CA ASP A 96 17.42 -18.07 5.38
C ASP A 96 17.62 -19.14 4.31
N ARG A 97 18.41 -18.82 3.29
CA ARG A 97 18.67 -19.73 2.16
C ARG A 97 19.43 -21.00 2.55
N THR A 98 20.07 -21.02 3.72
CA THR A 98 20.80 -22.20 4.23
C THR A 98 19.91 -23.20 4.95
N THR A 99 18.62 -22.88 5.09
CA THR A 99 17.63 -23.78 5.69
C THR A 99 17.55 -25.07 4.89
N ALA A 100 17.86 -26.20 5.53
CA ALA A 100 17.86 -27.52 4.89
C ALA A 100 16.48 -27.96 4.35
N SER A 101 15.41 -27.32 4.82
CA SER A 101 14.04 -27.55 4.36
C SER A 101 13.31 -26.20 4.31
N PRO A 102 13.43 -25.44 3.20
CA PRO A 102 12.63 -24.24 3.03
C PRO A 102 11.13 -24.60 3.09
N PRO A 103 10.25 -23.65 3.48
CA PRO A 103 8.82 -23.93 3.65
C PRO A 103 8.18 -24.56 2.41
N GLU A 104 8.59 -24.09 1.23
CA GLU A 104 8.20 -24.69 -0.05
C GLU A 104 9.39 -24.64 -1.02
N ARG A 105 9.68 -25.77 -1.67
CA ARG A 105 10.68 -25.87 -2.75
C ARG A 105 10.14 -26.71 -3.88
N LEU A 106 9.91 -26.08 -5.02
CA LEU A 106 9.18 -26.63 -6.15
C LEU A 106 10.10 -26.75 -7.36
N ALA A 107 9.94 -27.84 -8.11
CA ALA A 107 10.57 -27.98 -9.41
C ALA A 107 9.89 -27.05 -10.44
N VAL A 108 10.66 -26.62 -11.44
CA VAL A 108 10.11 -25.92 -12.61
C VAL A 108 9.73 -26.93 -13.69
N SER A 109 8.55 -26.75 -14.28
CA SER A 109 8.04 -27.59 -15.37
C SER A 109 8.27 -26.96 -16.76
N SER A 110 8.30 -25.63 -16.84
CA SER A 110 8.56 -24.89 -18.08
C SER A 110 9.20 -23.53 -17.84
N VAL A 111 10.05 -23.09 -18.75
CA VAL A 111 10.66 -21.75 -18.79
C VAL A 111 10.12 -21.00 -20.00
N ARG A 112 9.63 -19.77 -19.80
CA ARG A 112 9.07 -18.91 -20.85
C ARG A 112 9.78 -17.56 -20.84
N VAL A 113 10.79 -17.42 -21.69
CA VAL A 113 11.51 -16.15 -21.87
C VAL A 113 10.70 -15.24 -22.78
N HIS A 114 10.68 -13.93 -22.49
CA HIS A 114 10.04 -12.96 -23.39
C HIS A 114 10.67 -13.06 -24.80
N PRO A 115 9.87 -13.19 -25.88
CA PRO A 115 10.38 -13.47 -27.23
C PRO A 115 11.32 -12.38 -27.77
N ASP A 116 11.10 -11.13 -27.36
CA ASP A 116 11.93 -9.99 -27.75
C ASP A 116 13.07 -9.67 -26.77
N TYR A 117 13.43 -10.59 -25.87
CA TYR A 117 14.57 -10.38 -24.97
C TYR A 117 15.88 -10.17 -25.77
N ARG A 118 16.66 -9.17 -25.36
CA ARG A 118 17.94 -8.81 -25.97
C ARG A 118 19.05 -8.87 -24.92
N ALA A 119 19.85 -9.94 -24.94
CA ALA A 119 20.92 -10.16 -23.95
C ALA A 119 22.00 -9.07 -23.91
N VAL A 120 22.21 -8.31 -25.00
CA VAL A 120 23.20 -7.24 -25.05
C VAL A 120 22.71 -5.96 -24.38
N THR A 121 21.44 -5.62 -24.54
CA THR A 121 20.87 -4.35 -24.05
C THR A 121 19.99 -4.53 -22.82
N PHE A 122 19.72 -5.77 -22.40
CA PHE A 122 18.76 -6.13 -21.37
C PHE A 122 17.35 -5.56 -21.63
N HIS A 123 17.00 -5.35 -22.90
CA HIS A 123 15.63 -4.99 -23.28
C HIS A 123 14.74 -6.22 -23.18
N ASN A 124 13.52 -6.02 -22.66
CA ASN A 124 12.55 -7.08 -22.39
C ASN A 124 13.14 -8.20 -21.53
N ASP A 125 13.87 -7.82 -20.48
CA ASP A 125 14.53 -8.75 -19.56
C ASP A 125 13.55 -9.27 -18.50
N LEU A 126 12.69 -10.21 -18.93
CA LEU A 126 11.76 -10.94 -18.07
C LEU A 126 11.50 -12.36 -18.60
N ALA A 127 11.28 -13.29 -17.67
CA ALA A 127 10.91 -14.67 -17.95
C ALA A 127 9.93 -15.19 -16.90
N LEU A 128 9.06 -16.10 -17.32
CA LEU A 128 8.12 -16.82 -16.45
C LEU A 128 8.58 -18.26 -16.24
N LEU A 129 8.56 -18.69 -15.00
CA LEU A 129 8.79 -20.07 -14.58
C LEU A 129 7.44 -20.68 -14.20
N GLN A 130 7.04 -21.72 -14.92
CA GLN A 130 5.89 -22.53 -14.55
C GLN A 130 6.34 -23.56 -13.52
N LEU A 131 5.69 -23.58 -12.36
CA LEU A 131 5.98 -24.53 -11.31
C LEU A 131 5.41 -25.91 -11.67
N ALA A 132 5.98 -26.98 -11.11
CA ALA A 132 5.49 -28.35 -11.32
C ALA A 132 4.18 -28.63 -10.56
N SER A 133 3.89 -27.84 -9.52
CA SER A 133 2.63 -27.82 -8.78
C SER A 133 2.35 -26.39 -8.30
N ASP A 134 1.07 -26.08 -8.07
CA ASP A 134 0.68 -24.79 -7.50
C ASP A 134 1.26 -24.63 -6.09
N SER A 135 1.81 -23.45 -5.85
CA SER A 135 2.29 -23.02 -4.54
C SER A 135 1.13 -22.77 -3.59
N THR A 136 1.37 -23.02 -2.31
CA THR A 136 0.43 -22.66 -1.23
C THR A 136 0.63 -21.22 -0.73
N ALA A 137 1.72 -20.57 -1.15
CA ALA A 137 2.02 -19.21 -0.79
C ALA A 137 1.12 -18.21 -1.55
N THR A 138 0.83 -17.08 -0.89
CA THR A 138 0.06 -15.99 -1.51
C THR A 138 0.91 -15.25 -2.55
N PRO A 139 0.46 -15.16 -3.81
CA PRO A 139 1.13 -14.34 -4.84
C PRO A 139 1.14 -12.85 -4.51
N LEU A 140 2.03 -12.09 -5.14
CA LEU A 140 2.04 -10.62 -5.07
C LEU A 140 1.23 -10.03 -6.23
N ASP A 141 0.32 -9.11 -5.91
CA ASP A 141 -0.43 -8.36 -6.91
C ASP A 141 0.50 -7.44 -7.71
N LEU A 142 0.16 -7.21 -8.98
CA LEU A 142 0.88 -6.33 -9.87
C LEU A 142 0.40 -4.88 -9.70
N ALA A 143 1.29 -3.91 -9.93
CA ALA A 143 0.90 -2.51 -9.91
C ALA A 143 0.11 -2.15 -11.17
N LYS A 144 -1.07 -1.52 -11.01
CA LYS A 144 -1.83 -0.97 -12.14
C LYS A 144 -1.00 0.09 -12.89
N PRO A 145 -1.16 0.24 -14.22
CA PRO A 145 -0.43 1.25 -14.99
C PRO A 145 -0.54 2.67 -14.43
N GLN A 146 -1.70 3.02 -13.86
CA GLN A 146 -1.94 4.30 -13.22
C GLN A 146 -1.12 4.47 -11.93
N THR A 147 -1.01 3.41 -11.12
CA THR A 147 -0.16 3.38 -9.91
C THR A 147 1.30 3.62 -10.27
N VAL A 148 1.82 2.92 -11.29
CA VAL A 148 3.20 3.09 -11.75
C VAL A 148 3.42 4.49 -12.35
N SER A 149 2.44 5.02 -13.08
CA SER A 149 2.54 6.35 -13.70
C SER A 149 2.43 7.50 -12.68
N ALA A 150 1.80 7.25 -11.52
CA ALA A 150 1.70 8.21 -10.42
C ALA A 150 2.99 8.33 -9.59
N LEU A 151 3.98 7.45 -9.81
CA LEU A 151 5.30 7.58 -9.18
C LEU A 151 5.99 8.84 -9.73
N THR A 152 6.22 9.81 -8.85
CA THR A 152 6.93 11.05 -9.20
C THR A 152 8.14 11.26 -8.31
N ARG A 153 9.17 11.93 -8.83
CA ARG A 153 10.37 12.25 -8.05
C ARG A 153 9.99 13.17 -6.89
N GLY A 154 10.41 12.83 -5.67
CA GLY A 154 10.24 13.68 -4.49
C GLY A 154 8.81 13.73 -3.92
N SER A 155 7.83 13.07 -4.53
CA SER A 155 6.52 12.86 -3.89
C SER A 155 6.57 11.74 -2.85
N SER A 156 7.60 10.90 -2.91
CA SER A 156 7.66 9.60 -2.25
C SER A 156 9.13 9.19 -2.05
N ASP A 157 9.84 9.89 -1.17
CA ASP A 157 11.20 9.50 -0.72
C ASP A 157 11.13 8.06 -0.18
N GLU A 158 12.06 7.20 -0.58
CA GLU A 158 12.15 5.79 -0.15
C GLU A 158 10.86 4.95 -0.37
N ALA A 159 10.02 5.32 -1.33
CA ALA A 159 8.70 4.68 -1.50
C ALA A 159 8.72 3.31 -2.18
N LEU A 160 9.86 2.91 -2.73
CA LEU A 160 10.05 1.60 -3.35
C LEU A 160 10.88 0.72 -2.44
N GLN A 161 10.61 -0.58 -2.49
CA GLN A 161 11.32 -1.58 -1.71
C GLN A 161 11.93 -2.63 -2.63
N ILE A 162 13.21 -2.92 -2.42
CA ILE A 162 13.95 -4.01 -3.05
C ILE A 162 14.18 -5.13 -2.05
N MET A 163 14.24 -6.37 -2.52
CA MET A 163 14.40 -7.53 -1.67
C MET A 163 15.17 -8.67 -2.35
N GLY A 164 16.04 -9.35 -1.60
CA GLY A 164 16.76 -10.53 -2.09
C GLY A 164 17.87 -11.06 -1.18
N TRP A 165 18.56 -12.08 -1.68
CA TRP A 165 19.70 -12.76 -1.03
C TRP A 165 21.04 -12.41 -1.70
N GLY A 166 21.05 -11.38 -2.53
CA GLY A 166 22.21 -10.95 -3.29
C GLY A 166 23.37 -10.48 -2.43
N SER A 167 24.42 -10.10 -3.13
CA SER A 167 25.66 -9.68 -2.53
C SER A 167 25.51 -8.39 -1.75
N THR A 168 26.24 -8.35 -0.66
CA THR A 168 26.18 -7.32 0.34
C THR A 168 27.39 -6.40 0.32
N SER A 169 28.30 -6.69 -0.60
CA SER A 169 29.52 -5.96 -0.82
C SER A 169 29.39 -5.20 -2.14
N PRO A 170 29.85 -3.94 -2.23
CA PRO A 170 29.95 -3.22 -3.50
C PRO A 170 30.75 -3.98 -4.58
N SER A 171 31.62 -4.91 -4.17
CA SER A 171 32.37 -5.79 -5.09
C SER A 171 31.55 -6.93 -5.70
N GLY A 172 30.33 -7.16 -5.22
CA GLY A 172 29.45 -8.25 -5.67
C GLY A 172 29.87 -9.66 -5.22
N ASN A 173 30.78 -9.77 -4.24
CA ASN A 173 31.28 -11.04 -3.74
C ASN A 173 30.48 -11.58 -2.56
N GLY A 174 30.16 -12.88 -2.59
CA GLY A 174 29.41 -13.58 -1.55
C GLY A 174 27.92 -13.23 -1.56
N LEU A 175 27.07 -14.21 -1.28
CA LEU A 175 25.62 -14.04 -1.16
C LEU A 175 25.22 -13.94 0.32
N SER A 176 24.16 -13.18 0.59
CA SER A 176 23.59 -13.14 1.93
C SER A 176 22.93 -14.48 2.27
N ASN A 177 23.08 -14.98 3.50
CA ASN A 177 22.32 -16.15 3.94
C ASN A 177 20.87 -15.75 4.26
N SER A 178 20.67 -14.62 4.93
CA SER A 178 19.33 -14.14 5.27
C SER A 178 18.76 -13.24 4.18
N LEU A 179 17.45 -13.27 4.03
CA LEU A 179 16.71 -12.38 3.14
C LEU A 179 16.83 -10.93 3.63
N ARG A 180 17.11 -10.02 2.70
CA ARG A 180 17.33 -8.61 2.99
C ARG A 180 16.41 -7.72 2.20
N GLU A 181 16.14 -6.55 2.77
CA GLU A 181 15.37 -5.50 2.13
C GLU A 181 16.04 -4.13 2.29
N ALA A 182 15.84 -3.25 1.31
CA ALA A 182 16.14 -1.84 1.43
C ALA A 182 15.02 -1.03 0.77
N ARG A 183 14.86 0.21 1.21
CA ARG A 183 14.03 1.18 0.52
C ARG A 183 14.87 1.95 -0.47
N VAL A 184 14.27 2.43 -1.55
CA VAL A 184 14.96 3.18 -2.59
C VAL A 184 14.01 4.21 -3.20
N ASP A 185 14.56 5.25 -3.79
CA ASP A 185 13.79 6.27 -4.46
C ASP A 185 13.37 5.85 -5.85
N TYR A 186 12.20 6.29 -6.28
CA TYR A 186 11.89 6.36 -7.70
C TYR A 186 12.77 7.41 -8.39
N VAL A 187 13.40 7.02 -9.50
CA VAL A 187 14.23 7.90 -10.31
C VAL A 187 13.58 8.19 -11.65
N SER A 188 13.34 9.47 -11.95
CA SER A 188 12.66 9.84 -13.21
C SER A 188 13.43 9.36 -14.44
N SER A 189 12.68 8.99 -15.47
CA SER A 189 13.20 8.55 -16.77
C SER A 189 14.28 9.50 -17.33
N GLY A 190 14.07 10.82 -17.27
CA GLY A 190 15.04 11.80 -17.76
C GLY A 190 16.40 11.78 -17.05
N TYR A 191 16.43 11.59 -15.73
CA TYR A 191 17.71 11.44 -15.01
C TYR A 191 18.31 10.06 -15.26
N CYS A 192 17.48 9.01 -15.25
CA CYS A 192 18.00 7.67 -15.52
C CYS A 192 18.63 7.57 -16.93
N ALA A 193 18.02 8.19 -17.93
CA ALA A 193 18.55 8.27 -19.29
C ALA A 193 19.83 9.12 -19.40
N SER A 194 20.12 10.00 -18.42
CA SER A 194 21.41 10.70 -18.36
C SER A 194 22.53 9.84 -17.79
N GLN A 195 22.19 8.77 -17.06
CA GLN A 195 23.15 7.79 -16.53
C GLN A 195 23.34 6.59 -17.47
N TRP A 196 22.34 6.24 -18.28
CA TRP A 196 22.34 5.04 -19.12
C TRP A 196 22.08 5.35 -20.61
N SER A 197 22.97 4.88 -21.49
CA SER A 197 22.96 5.23 -22.93
C SER A 197 21.95 4.48 -23.82
N ASN A 198 21.16 3.54 -23.28
CA ASN A 198 20.19 2.73 -24.04
C ASN A 198 18.90 2.41 -23.26
N LEU A 199 18.45 3.35 -22.43
CA LEU A 199 17.22 3.18 -21.65
C LEU A 199 15.98 3.15 -22.57
N SER A 200 15.09 2.18 -22.34
CA SER A 200 13.82 2.04 -23.07
C SER A 200 12.63 2.51 -22.23
N GLY A 201 11.49 2.78 -22.88
CA GLY A 201 10.23 3.11 -22.19
C GLY A 201 9.62 1.95 -21.39
N ASN A 202 10.18 0.75 -21.51
CA ASN A 202 9.78 -0.45 -20.77
C ASN A 202 10.65 -0.70 -19.52
N GLN A 203 11.43 0.30 -19.12
CA GLN A 203 12.32 0.23 -17.96
C GLN A 203 11.99 1.33 -16.95
N ILE A 204 12.27 1.06 -15.68
CA ILE A 204 12.15 1.98 -14.56
C ILE A 204 13.43 1.96 -13.75
N CYS A 205 13.75 3.08 -13.12
CA CYS A 205 14.96 3.19 -12.35
C CYS A 205 14.63 3.53 -10.91
N ALA A 206 15.37 2.90 -10.02
CA ALA A 206 15.28 3.13 -8.60
C ALA A 206 16.67 3.04 -7.97
N GLY A 207 16.89 3.80 -6.92
CA GLY A 207 18.15 3.81 -6.19
C GLY A 207 18.12 4.81 -5.05
N GLU A 208 19.07 4.69 -4.14
CA GLU A 208 19.29 5.69 -3.09
C GLU A 208 19.93 6.95 -3.69
N MET A 209 19.17 8.04 -3.79
CA MET A 209 19.62 9.26 -4.43
C MET A 209 20.15 10.32 -3.44
N ASN A 210 19.85 10.19 -2.14
CA ASN A 210 20.19 11.16 -1.11
C ASN A 210 20.74 10.47 0.17
N PRO A 211 21.83 9.69 0.07
CA PRO A 211 22.28 8.83 1.16
C PRO A 211 22.68 9.65 2.39
N ARG A 212 22.01 9.41 3.53
CA ARG A 212 22.38 10.00 4.83
C ARG A 212 23.43 9.16 5.56
N GLY A 213 24.56 8.94 4.89
CA GLY A 213 25.72 8.20 5.42
C GLY A 213 25.79 6.74 5.01
N VAL A 214 24.72 6.16 4.44
CA VAL A 214 24.70 4.78 3.93
C VAL A 214 24.05 4.78 2.55
N ALA A 215 24.71 4.21 1.55
CA ALA A 215 24.14 4.03 0.21
C ALA A 215 23.31 2.73 0.16
N GLN A 216 22.24 2.71 -0.65
CA GLN A 216 21.41 1.52 -0.83
C GLN A 216 21.27 1.08 -2.29
N ASP A 217 21.41 -0.22 -2.53
CA ASP A 217 21.32 -0.80 -3.88
C ASP A 217 21.07 -2.31 -3.86
N SER A 218 20.46 -2.79 -4.95
CA SER A 218 20.44 -4.20 -5.32
C SER A 218 21.81 -4.63 -5.86
N CYS A 219 22.18 -5.91 -5.73
CA CYS A 219 23.47 -6.38 -6.23
C CYS A 219 23.40 -7.81 -6.78
N ARG A 220 24.55 -8.39 -7.13
CA ARG A 220 24.66 -9.73 -7.72
C ARG A 220 23.91 -10.77 -6.88
N GLY A 221 22.93 -11.44 -7.48
CA GLY A 221 22.06 -12.41 -6.79
C GLY A 221 20.66 -11.90 -6.46
N ASP A 222 20.43 -10.58 -6.54
CA ASP A 222 19.09 -9.97 -6.47
C ASP A 222 18.41 -9.86 -7.84
N SER A 223 19.15 -10.15 -8.92
CA SER A 223 18.65 -10.23 -10.30
C SER A 223 17.36 -11.04 -10.39
N GLY A 224 16.35 -10.50 -11.08
CA GLY A 224 15.02 -11.12 -11.17
C GLY A 224 14.14 -10.92 -9.94
N GLY A 225 14.68 -10.39 -8.84
CA GLY A 225 13.94 -10.03 -7.64
C GLY A 225 12.97 -8.87 -7.84
N PRO A 226 12.08 -8.63 -6.86
CA PRO A 226 11.02 -7.65 -6.99
C PRO A 226 11.47 -6.23 -6.64
N LEU A 227 10.95 -5.27 -7.41
CA LEU A 227 10.80 -3.87 -7.01
C LEU A 227 9.34 -3.65 -6.62
N VAL A 228 9.11 -3.42 -5.33
CA VAL A 228 7.78 -3.35 -4.71
C VAL A 228 7.41 -1.90 -4.39
N TYR A 229 6.16 -1.54 -4.58
CA TYR A 229 5.58 -0.27 -4.12
C TYR A 229 4.47 -0.53 -3.10
N GLY A 230 4.33 0.37 -2.13
CA GLY A 230 3.31 0.31 -1.10
C GLY A 230 3.85 -0.13 0.26
N GLU A 231 2.96 -0.18 1.25
CA GLU A 231 3.29 -0.52 2.63
C GLU A 231 2.85 -1.95 2.97
N PRO A 232 3.42 -2.60 4.00
CA PRO A 232 2.99 -3.94 4.42
C PRO A 232 1.46 -4.03 4.56
N GLY A 233 0.86 -5.02 3.89
CA GLY A 233 -0.60 -5.19 3.81
C GLY A 233 -1.25 -4.61 2.55
N GLN A 234 -0.55 -3.75 1.81
CA GLN A 234 -0.96 -3.26 0.50
C GLN A 234 0.27 -2.98 -0.37
N GLN A 235 0.78 -4.03 -1.01
CA GLN A 235 2.01 -4.02 -1.77
C GLN A 235 1.76 -4.47 -3.20
N TRP A 236 2.49 -3.89 -4.16
CA TRP A 236 2.38 -4.23 -5.56
C TRP A 236 3.75 -4.38 -6.22
N LEU A 237 3.87 -5.35 -7.12
CA LEU A 237 5.04 -5.51 -7.98
C LEU A 237 5.05 -4.44 -9.07
N VAL A 238 6.07 -3.58 -9.04
CA VAL A 238 6.27 -2.51 -10.04
C VAL A 238 7.31 -2.92 -11.08
N GLY A 239 8.36 -3.60 -10.64
CA GLY A 239 9.49 -3.93 -11.51
C GLY A 239 10.19 -5.23 -11.16
N VAL A 240 11.00 -5.70 -12.10
CA VAL A 240 11.89 -6.86 -11.96
C VAL A 240 13.33 -6.38 -12.05
N THR A 241 14.17 -6.70 -11.06
CA THR A 241 15.60 -6.32 -11.02
C THR A 241 16.33 -6.83 -12.27
N SER A 242 16.89 -5.92 -13.07
CA SER A 242 17.48 -6.27 -14.37
C SER A 242 19.00 -6.04 -14.38
N TYR A 243 19.46 -4.78 -14.34
CA TYR A 243 20.89 -4.47 -14.34
C TYR A 243 21.20 -3.20 -13.56
N GLY A 244 22.46 -3.04 -13.19
CA GLY A 244 23.00 -1.87 -12.51
C GLY A 244 24.46 -1.66 -12.86
N HIS A 245 25.12 -0.72 -12.19
CA HIS A 245 26.54 -0.47 -12.39
C HIS A 245 27.38 -1.68 -11.94
N GLU A 246 28.55 -1.90 -12.55
CA GLU A 246 29.41 -3.06 -12.21
C GLU A 246 29.84 -3.07 -10.74
N GLN A 247 29.98 -1.87 -10.17
CA GLN A 247 30.11 -1.65 -8.73
C GLN A 247 28.75 -1.26 -8.17
N CYS A 248 28.16 -2.12 -7.34
CA CYS A 248 26.87 -1.86 -6.71
C CYS A 248 26.97 -0.65 -5.76
N ALA A 249 25.87 0.09 -5.57
CA ALA A 249 25.77 1.32 -4.78
C ALA A 249 26.73 2.43 -5.22
N THR A 250 26.95 2.56 -6.53
CA THR A 250 27.71 3.69 -7.10
C THR A 250 26.91 4.99 -6.93
N ALA A 251 27.49 5.98 -6.26
CA ALA A 251 26.81 7.22 -5.93
C ALA A 251 26.25 7.93 -7.18
N GLY A 252 24.96 8.24 -7.16
CA GLY A 252 24.25 8.93 -8.23
C GLY A 252 23.87 8.05 -9.44
N VAL A 253 24.22 6.76 -9.44
CA VAL A 253 23.87 5.84 -10.54
C VAL A 253 22.76 4.89 -10.10
N PRO A 254 21.52 5.04 -10.60
CA PRO A 254 20.41 4.18 -10.20
C PRO A 254 20.48 2.83 -10.92
N ALA A 255 19.95 1.78 -10.27
CA ALA A 255 19.69 0.50 -10.90
C ALA A 255 18.48 0.56 -11.84
N VAL A 256 18.45 -0.34 -12.82
CA VAL A 256 17.40 -0.45 -13.83
C VAL A 256 16.61 -1.74 -13.65
N TYR A 257 15.29 -1.60 -13.73
CA TYR A 257 14.31 -2.65 -13.55
C TYR A 257 13.40 -2.71 -14.78
N THR A 258 12.94 -3.90 -15.13
CA THR A 258 11.91 -4.10 -16.17
C THR A 258 10.55 -3.67 -15.61
N ARG A 259 9.83 -2.77 -16.32
CA ARG A 259 8.49 -2.26 -15.92
C ARG A 259 7.40 -3.30 -16.12
N VAL A 260 6.83 -3.85 -15.05
CA VAL A 260 5.87 -4.96 -15.14
C VAL A 260 4.55 -4.56 -15.84
N ASP A 261 4.07 -3.33 -15.61
CA ASP A 261 2.83 -2.79 -16.21
C ASP A 261 2.87 -2.74 -17.75
N ARG A 262 4.06 -2.78 -18.36
CA ARG A 262 4.24 -2.78 -19.82
C ARG A 262 4.10 -4.16 -20.46
N TYR A 263 4.07 -5.24 -19.67
CA TYR A 263 4.06 -6.62 -20.18
C TYR A 263 2.80 -7.41 -19.81
N LEU A 264 1.73 -6.75 -19.34
CA LEU A 264 0.48 -7.41 -18.93
C LEU A 264 -0.09 -8.35 -20.01
N THR A 265 -0.16 -7.89 -21.27
CA THR A 265 -0.55 -8.72 -22.41
C THR A 265 0.27 -10.01 -22.51
N TRP A 266 1.61 -9.93 -22.39
CA TRP A 266 2.49 -11.09 -22.48
C TRP A 266 2.34 -12.01 -21.26
N LEU A 267 2.21 -11.45 -20.06
CA LEU A 267 1.99 -12.19 -18.83
C LEU A 267 0.69 -13.01 -18.91
N GLU A 268 -0.41 -12.39 -19.30
CA GLU A 268 -1.70 -13.05 -19.47
C GLU A 268 -1.64 -14.17 -20.53
N GLN A 269 -1.11 -13.88 -21.73
CA GLN A 269 -0.97 -14.87 -22.80
C GLN A 269 -0.14 -16.08 -22.38
N THR A 270 0.97 -15.84 -21.68
CA THR A 270 1.94 -16.89 -21.34
C THR A 270 1.44 -17.76 -20.19
N THR A 271 0.73 -17.18 -19.23
CA THR A 271 0.22 -17.90 -18.06
C THR A 271 -1.04 -18.73 -18.32
N SER A 272 -1.53 -18.76 -19.57
CA SER A 272 -2.57 -19.70 -20.04
C SER A 272 -3.84 -19.72 -19.19
N GLY A 273 -4.27 -18.55 -18.70
CA GLY A 273 -5.49 -18.42 -17.90
C GLY A 273 -5.30 -18.29 -16.40
N SER A 274 -4.06 -18.40 -15.88
CA SER A 274 -3.80 -18.24 -14.45
C SER A 274 -3.82 -16.79 -13.96
N LEU A 275 -3.72 -15.81 -14.86
CA LEU A 275 -3.80 -14.39 -14.55
C LEU A 275 -5.05 -13.79 -15.20
N VAL A 276 -5.94 -13.24 -14.36
CA VAL A 276 -7.12 -12.46 -14.78
C VAL A 276 -7.13 -11.09 -14.11
N ASP A 277 -7.87 -10.15 -14.66
CA ASP A 277 -8.19 -8.87 -14.02
C ASP A 277 -9.71 -8.75 -14.01
N LEU A 278 -10.28 -8.78 -12.80
CA LEU A 278 -11.71 -8.69 -12.61
C LEU A 278 -12.05 -7.40 -11.87
N ALA A 279 -12.93 -6.60 -12.47
CA ALA A 279 -13.43 -5.39 -11.85
C ALA A 279 -14.84 -5.64 -11.29
N LEU A 280 -15.07 -5.19 -10.06
CA LEU A 280 -16.43 -5.02 -9.56
C LEU A 280 -17.05 -3.77 -10.16
N THR A 281 -18.34 -3.85 -10.46
CA THR A 281 -19.17 -2.74 -10.91
C THR A 281 -20.30 -2.57 -9.92
N GLY A 282 -20.39 -1.39 -9.30
CA GLY A 282 -21.31 -1.14 -8.20
C GLY A 282 -20.72 -0.05 -7.31
N ALA A 283 -21.52 0.46 -6.38
CA ALA A 283 -21.00 1.30 -5.32
C ALA A 283 -21.40 0.64 -4.01
N THR A 284 -20.42 0.34 -3.17
CA THR A 284 -20.67 0.04 -1.76
C THR A 284 -20.64 1.33 -0.96
N SER A 285 -21.58 1.45 -0.02
CA SER A 285 -21.55 2.48 0.99
C SER A 285 -21.80 1.85 2.35
N ASP A 286 -21.36 2.54 3.39
CA ASP A 286 -21.71 2.17 4.75
C ASP A 286 -23.22 1.97 4.87
N THR A 287 -23.61 0.87 5.51
CA THR A 287 -24.97 0.37 5.51
C THR A 287 -25.41 0.04 6.92
N TYR A 288 -26.56 0.58 7.31
CA TYR A 288 -27.17 0.40 8.62
C TYR A 288 -28.53 -0.28 8.46
N SER A 289 -28.79 -1.28 9.30
CA SER A 289 -30.06 -1.99 9.29
C SER A 289 -30.42 -2.53 10.67
N SER A 290 -31.68 -2.93 10.86
CA SER A 290 -32.11 -3.60 12.09
C SER A 290 -31.69 -5.07 12.09
N PRO A 291 -31.35 -5.67 13.25
CA PRO A 291 -31.13 -7.10 13.36
C PRO A 291 -32.33 -7.90 12.84
N GLY A 292 -32.04 -8.97 12.08
CA GLY A 292 -33.03 -9.79 11.41
C GLY A 292 -33.53 -9.25 10.07
N ALA A 293 -33.31 -7.97 9.77
CA ALA A 293 -33.54 -7.43 8.43
C ALA A 293 -32.43 -7.88 7.46
N ALA A 294 -32.75 -7.89 6.17
CA ALA A 294 -31.79 -8.14 5.11
C ALA A 294 -31.49 -6.84 4.37
N THR A 295 -30.22 -6.56 4.13
CA THR A 295 -29.78 -5.53 3.19
C THR A 295 -29.31 -6.18 1.90
N THR A 296 -29.43 -5.46 0.78
CA THR A 296 -29.03 -5.97 -0.54
C THR A 296 -28.09 -5.00 -1.21
N LEU A 297 -26.89 -5.48 -1.54
CA LEU A 297 -25.92 -4.76 -2.37
C LEU A 297 -26.06 -5.23 -3.81
N ARG A 298 -25.87 -4.30 -4.75
CA ARG A 298 -25.93 -4.58 -6.17
C ARG A 298 -24.54 -4.43 -6.77
N THR A 299 -24.00 -5.55 -7.26
CA THR A 299 -22.67 -5.56 -7.87
C THR A 299 -22.64 -6.47 -9.09
N GLY A 300 -21.87 -6.13 -10.12
CA GLY A 300 -21.56 -7.00 -11.25
C GLY A 300 -20.05 -7.20 -11.36
N ILE A 301 -19.63 -8.20 -12.13
CA ILE A 301 -18.21 -8.48 -12.39
C ILE A 301 -17.94 -8.25 -13.86
N THR A 302 -16.92 -7.47 -14.18
CA THR A 302 -16.42 -7.26 -15.54
C THR A 302 -15.05 -7.90 -15.68
N ASN A 303 -14.82 -8.62 -16.78
CA ASN A 303 -13.48 -9.08 -17.13
C ASN A 303 -12.71 -7.98 -17.87
N THR A 304 -11.75 -7.37 -17.20
CA THR A 304 -10.90 -6.28 -17.72
C THR A 304 -9.51 -6.75 -18.16
N SER A 305 -9.27 -8.06 -18.16
CA SER A 305 -8.10 -8.69 -18.77
C SER A 305 -7.87 -8.25 -20.22
N GLN A 306 -6.61 -8.24 -20.64
CA GLN A 306 -6.22 -7.90 -22.00
C GLN A 306 -6.29 -9.10 -22.95
N GLN A 307 -6.14 -10.32 -22.43
CA GLN A 307 -5.94 -11.55 -23.20
C GLN A 307 -6.63 -12.77 -22.58
N THR A 308 -6.87 -12.77 -21.27
CA THR A 308 -7.41 -13.94 -20.56
C THR A 308 -8.94 -13.91 -20.40
N ARG A 309 -9.60 -15.06 -20.69
CA ARG A 309 -10.98 -15.33 -20.27
C ARG A 309 -11.02 -15.72 -18.79
N ALA A 310 -11.94 -15.16 -18.02
CA ALA A 310 -12.22 -15.59 -16.65
C ALA A 310 -13.29 -16.70 -16.62
N ASN A 311 -13.08 -17.74 -15.82
CA ASN A 311 -13.96 -18.91 -15.79
C ASN A 311 -14.63 -19.09 -14.43
N ASN A 312 -15.90 -19.49 -14.44
CA ASN A 312 -16.75 -19.68 -13.26
C ASN A 312 -16.65 -18.50 -12.27
N VAL A 313 -16.85 -17.28 -12.78
CA VAL A 313 -16.72 -16.07 -11.96
C VAL A 313 -17.76 -16.04 -10.83
N GLY A 314 -17.40 -15.42 -9.72
CA GLY A 314 -18.23 -15.30 -8.54
C GLY A 314 -17.73 -14.21 -7.60
N LEU A 315 -18.27 -14.19 -6.38
CA LEU A 315 -17.94 -13.20 -5.37
C LEU A 315 -17.39 -13.87 -4.11
N ARG A 316 -16.34 -13.29 -3.54
CA ARG A 316 -15.94 -13.51 -2.16
C ARG A 316 -16.44 -12.35 -1.32
N VAL A 317 -17.13 -12.66 -0.22
CA VAL A 317 -17.54 -11.68 0.78
C VAL A 317 -16.76 -11.97 2.06
N THR A 318 -15.76 -11.15 2.37
CA THR A 318 -14.95 -11.23 3.58
C THR A 318 -15.67 -10.52 4.72
N HIS A 319 -15.84 -11.22 5.84
CA HIS A 319 -16.60 -10.73 7.00
C HIS A 319 -16.30 -11.58 8.25
N LYS A 320 -16.50 -11.01 9.43
CA LYS A 320 -16.43 -11.71 10.71
C LYS A 320 -17.60 -12.66 10.90
N ASN A 321 -17.49 -13.54 11.89
CA ASN A 321 -18.56 -14.48 12.23
C ASN A 321 -19.87 -13.76 12.61
N GLY A 322 -21.01 -14.38 12.32
CA GLY A 322 -22.35 -13.85 12.61
C GLY A 322 -23.12 -13.28 11.41
N LEU A 323 -22.44 -13.02 10.28
CA LEU A 323 -23.11 -12.63 9.04
C LEU A 323 -23.61 -13.85 8.26
N THR A 324 -24.79 -13.70 7.65
CA THR A 324 -25.35 -14.58 6.63
C THR A 324 -25.25 -13.89 5.28
N VAL A 325 -24.65 -14.58 4.31
CA VAL A 325 -24.44 -14.09 2.94
C VAL A 325 -25.21 -14.99 1.98
N ARG A 326 -26.04 -14.40 1.13
CA ARG A 326 -26.76 -15.10 0.05
C ARG A 326 -26.69 -14.29 -1.23
N VAL A 327 -26.27 -14.92 -2.31
CA VAL A 327 -26.30 -14.31 -3.65
C VAL A 327 -27.17 -15.19 -4.53
N PRO A 328 -28.43 -14.79 -4.83
CA PRO A 328 -29.31 -15.58 -5.71
C PRO A 328 -28.64 -15.87 -7.05
N GLY A 329 -28.72 -17.11 -7.50
CA GLY A 329 -28.05 -17.59 -8.72
C GLY A 329 -26.63 -18.12 -8.52
N LEU A 330 -26.02 -17.91 -7.34
CA LEU A 330 -24.70 -18.45 -7.00
C LEU A 330 -24.79 -19.44 -5.83
N ALA A 331 -23.91 -20.43 -5.83
CA ALA A 331 -23.74 -21.35 -4.71
C ALA A 331 -22.76 -20.75 -3.69
N CYS A 332 -23.27 -20.35 -2.53
CA CYS A 332 -22.49 -19.73 -1.45
C CYS A 332 -22.03 -20.74 -0.40
N VAL A 333 -20.73 -20.79 -0.16
CA VAL A 333 -20.09 -21.66 0.85
C VAL A 333 -19.39 -20.78 1.89
N LYS A 334 -19.88 -20.80 3.11
CA LYS A 334 -19.30 -20.08 4.24
C LYS A 334 -18.03 -20.77 4.73
N ARG A 335 -16.98 -19.97 4.95
CA ARG A 335 -15.69 -20.37 5.53
C ARG A 335 -15.36 -19.45 6.72
N SER A 336 -14.27 -19.75 7.42
CA SER A 336 -13.80 -18.87 8.50
C SER A 336 -13.32 -17.54 7.91
N GLY A 337 -14.00 -16.44 8.25
CA GLY A 337 -13.64 -15.08 7.82
C GLY A 337 -14.17 -14.64 6.46
N TYR A 338 -14.82 -15.50 5.67
CA TYR A 338 -15.40 -15.13 4.38
C TYR A 338 -16.45 -16.14 3.88
N THR A 339 -17.24 -15.75 2.89
CA THR A 339 -18.16 -16.61 2.13
C THR A 339 -17.85 -16.51 0.64
N ASP A 340 -17.61 -17.66 0.01
CA ASP A 340 -17.41 -17.74 -1.45
C ASP A 340 -18.73 -18.10 -2.13
N CYS A 341 -19.22 -17.23 -3.00
CA CYS A 341 -20.40 -17.45 -3.83
C CYS A 341 -19.96 -17.64 -5.27
N ARG A 342 -20.05 -18.88 -5.78
CA ARG A 342 -19.58 -19.23 -7.13
C ARG A 342 -20.73 -19.65 -8.04
N GLY A 343 -20.61 -19.27 -9.32
CA GLY A 343 -21.52 -19.66 -10.39
C GLY A 343 -20.83 -20.57 -11.41
N SER A 344 -21.38 -20.57 -12.62
CA SER A 344 -20.81 -21.24 -13.80
C SER A 344 -20.59 -20.28 -14.98
N THR A 345 -20.61 -18.97 -14.70
CA THR A 345 -20.50 -17.93 -15.72
C THR A 345 -19.04 -17.75 -16.10
N ASP A 346 -18.75 -17.85 -17.39
CA ASP A 346 -17.46 -17.46 -17.95
C ASP A 346 -17.58 -16.08 -18.62
N LEU A 347 -16.55 -15.26 -18.48
CA LEU A 347 -16.49 -13.93 -19.09
C LEU A 347 -15.33 -13.85 -20.07
N THR A 348 -15.64 -13.58 -21.35
CA THR A 348 -14.61 -13.16 -22.31
C THR A 348 -14.17 -11.72 -22.02
N LEU A 349 -13.16 -11.26 -22.76
CA LEU A 349 -12.61 -9.90 -22.63
C LEU A 349 -13.72 -8.85 -22.75
N GLY A 350 -13.78 -7.93 -21.78
CA GLY A 350 -14.76 -6.84 -21.72
C GLY A 350 -16.19 -7.26 -21.40
N GLN A 351 -16.49 -8.56 -21.23
CA GLN A 351 -17.83 -8.99 -20.82
C GLN A 351 -18.06 -8.71 -19.34
N GLN A 352 -19.33 -8.50 -19.01
CA GLN A 352 -19.81 -8.27 -17.65
C GLN A 352 -20.93 -9.25 -17.32
N THR A 353 -21.02 -9.65 -16.06
CA THR A 353 -22.15 -10.41 -15.54
C THR A 353 -23.42 -9.54 -15.50
N GLU A 354 -24.58 -10.20 -15.37
CA GLU A 354 -25.73 -9.50 -14.80
C GLU A 354 -25.41 -9.01 -13.38
N THR A 355 -26.15 -8.00 -12.92
CA THR A 355 -25.99 -7.47 -11.57
C THR A 355 -26.44 -8.51 -10.53
N TYR A 356 -25.51 -8.98 -9.71
CA TYR A 356 -25.78 -9.79 -8.54
C TYR A 356 -26.43 -8.98 -7.44
N SER A 357 -27.39 -9.60 -6.76
CA SER A 357 -27.99 -9.10 -5.52
C SER A 357 -27.35 -9.80 -4.33
N VAL A 358 -26.37 -9.17 -3.69
CA VAL A 358 -25.71 -9.71 -2.50
C VAL A 358 -26.57 -9.39 -1.27
N VAL A 359 -27.29 -10.40 -0.80
CA VAL A 359 -28.20 -10.27 0.35
C VAL A 359 -27.43 -10.61 1.63
N LEU A 360 -27.34 -9.63 2.53
CA LEU A 360 -26.61 -9.71 3.79
C LEU A 360 -27.58 -9.55 4.96
N SER A 361 -27.47 -10.42 5.98
CA SER A 361 -28.27 -10.31 7.20
C SER A 361 -27.52 -10.84 8.42
N ALA A 362 -27.85 -10.28 9.59
CA ALA A 362 -27.41 -10.78 10.89
C ALA A 362 -28.62 -10.88 11.84
N SER A 363 -28.71 -11.94 12.62
CA SER A 363 -29.86 -12.17 13.52
C SER A 363 -29.84 -11.29 14.77
N GLY A 364 -28.70 -10.73 15.13
CA GLY A 364 -28.49 -9.91 16.32
C GLY A 364 -27.64 -8.68 16.01
N ARG A 365 -27.23 -7.97 17.07
CA ARG A 365 -26.31 -6.84 16.98
C ARG A 365 -24.99 -7.28 16.33
N TRP A 366 -24.58 -6.62 15.25
CA TRP A 366 -23.42 -7.01 14.48
C TRP A 366 -22.81 -5.80 13.76
N VAL A 367 -21.48 -5.72 13.70
CA VAL A 367 -20.77 -4.69 12.93
C VAL A 367 -19.47 -5.23 12.38
N ASP A 368 -19.14 -4.96 11.13
CA ASP A 368 -17.81 -5.23 10.60
C ASP A 368 -17.50 -4.36 9.39
N GLU A 369 -16.22 -4.33 9.03
CA GLU A 369 -15.78 -3.91 7.71
C GLU A 369 -15.97 -5.08 6.74
N VAL A 370 -17.02 -5.04 5.93
CA VAL A 370 -17.29 -6.10 4.94
C VAL A 370 -16.58 -5.76 3.65
N ARG A 371 -15.87 -6.72 3.08
CA ARG A 371 -15.19 -6.57 1.78
C ARG A 371 -15.75 -7.52 0.75
N VAL A 372 -16.07 -7.00 -0.43
CA VAL A 372 -16.54 -7.80 -1.58
C VAL A 372 -15.47 -7.79 -2.66
N GLU A 373 -15.13 -8.98 -3.16
CA GLU A 373 -14.06 -9.18 -4.14
C GLU A 373 -14.55 -10.15 -5.23
N PRO A 374 -14.21 -9.93 -6.51
CA PRO A 374 -14.50 -10.90 -7.56
C PRO A 374 -13.55 -12.09 -7.42
N ILE A 375 -14.03 -13.28 -7.78
CA ILE A 375 -13.22 -14.52 -7.79
C ILE A 375 -13.44 -15.31 -9.08
N SER A 376 -12.42 -16.06 -9.50
CA SER A 376 -12.43 -17.03 -10.62
C SER A 376 -11.99 -18.40 -10.10
N SER A 377 -12.38 -19.49 -10.77
CA SER A 377 -12.10 -20.85 -10.27
C SER A 377 -10.64 -21.28 -10.35
N VAL A 378 -9.86 -20.72 -11.29
CA VAL A 378 -8.48 -21.16 -11.61
C VAL A 378 -7.50 -20.02 -11.80
N SER A 379 -7.98 -18.78 -11.69
CA SER A 379 -7.21 -17.60 -12.05
C SER A 379 -7.00 -16.74 -10.81
N HIS A 380 -5.79 -16.23 -10.65
CA HIS A 380 -5.47 -15.18 -9.70
C HIS A 380 -5.82 -13.84 -10.34
N ASP A 381 -6.62 -13.05 -9.63
CA ASP A 381 -6.82 -11.64 -9.97
C ASP A 381 -5.54 -10.89 -9.61
N TYR A 382 -4.71 -10.61 -10.61
CA TYR A 382 -3.37 -10.09 -10.40
C TYR A 382 -3.34 -8.58 -10.16
N PHE A 383 -4.50 -7.93 -10.18
CA PHE A 383 -4.66 -6.55 -9.79
C PHE A 383 -5.48 -6.39 -8.53
N ALA A 384 -5.77 -7.49 -7.82
CA ALA A 384 -6.62 -7.50 -6.63
C ALA A 384 -6.26 -6.33 -5.72
N GLY A 385 -7.04 -5.25 -5.83
CA GLY A 385 -6.97 -4.15 -4.91
C GLY A 385 -7.60 -4.59 -3.61
N LEU A 386 -7.50 -3.76 -2.57
CA LEU A 386 -8.45 -3.82 -1.48
C LEU A 386 -9.85 -3.77 -2.13
N GLY A 387 -10.56 -4.91 -2.16
CA GLY A 387 -11.92 -4.95 -2.71
C GLY A 387 -12.79 -3.86 -2.09
N GLU A 388 -13.96 -3.63 -2.67
CA GLU A 388 -14.89 -2.63 -2.12
C GLU A 388 -15.23 -3.00 -0.68
N SER A 389 -14.76 -2.17 0.26
CA SER A 389 -14.91 -2.34 1.70
C SER A 389 -15.85 -1.27 2.23
N PHE A 390 -16.76 -1.66 3.11
CA PHE A 390 -17.74 -0.75 3.70
C PHE A 390 -18.14 -1.23 5.10
N LYS A 391 -18.51 -0.29 5.98
CA LYS A 391 -19.03 -0.58 7.31
C LYS A 391 -20.45 -1.11 7.19
N LEU A 392 -20.70 -2.32 7.68
CA LEU A 392 -22.04 -2.89 7.75
C LEU A 392 -22.46 -3.06 9.20
N VAL A 393 -23.57 -2.43 9.59
CA VAL A 393 -24.08 -2.40 10.96
C VAL A 393 -25.50 -2.95 11.02
N PHE A 394 -25.72 -3.95 11.86
CA PHE A 394 -27.03 -4.41 12.30
C PHE A 394 -27.24 -4.02 13.76
N SER A 395 -28.16 -3.08 14.02
CA SER A 395 -28.46 -2.57 15.37
C SER A 395 -29.84 -1.92 15.45
N ASN A 396 -30.42 -1.85 16.64
CA ASN A 396 -31.61 -1.03 16.92
C ASN A 396 -31.24 0.23 17.72
N GLU A 397 -29.95 0.54 17.83
CA GLU A 397 -29.40 1.76 18.40
C GLU A 397 -28.95 2.69 17.24
N PRO A 398 -28.95 4.02 17.44
CA PRO A 398 -28.30 4.95 16.51
C PRO A 398 -26.77 4.79 16.54
N ASP A 399 -26.07 5.51 15.67
CA ASP A 399 -24.60 5.57 15.62
C ASP A 399 -24.18 7.04 15.60
N VAL A 400 -23.68 7.58 16.71
CA VAL A 400 -23.25 8.98 16.82
C VAL A 400 -21.74 9.11 16.65
N VAL A 401 -21.34 9.57 15.47
CA VAL A 401 -19.93 9.76 15.10
C VAL A 401 -19.48 11.18 15.42
N LEU A 402 -18.41 11.32 16.18
CA LEU A 402 -17.80 12.59 16.56
C LEU A 402 -16.59 12.93 15.67
N SER A 403 -16.63 14.11 15.05
CA SER A 403 -15.49 14.75 14.41
C SER A 403 -15.11 16.02 15.17
N LEU A 404 -13.82 16.18 15.49
CA LEU A 404 -13.32 17.29 16.29
C LEU A 404 -12.34 18.14 15.51
N THR A 405 -12.58 19.44 15.42
CA THR A 405 -11.64 20.42 14.87
C THR A 405 -11.24 21.44 15.93
N THR A 406 -9.99 21.89 15.87
CA THR A 406 -9.44 22.84 16.84
C THR A 406 -8.57 23.87 16.13
N GLN A 407 -8.89 25.15 16.32
CA GLN A 407 -8.24 26.25 15.62
C GLN A 407 -7.98 27.42 16.57
N ARG A 408 -6.85 28.10 16.39
CA ARG A 408 -6.52 29.32 17.12
C ARG A 408 -6.86 30.52 16.24
N GLY A 409 -7.72 31.40 16.76
CA GLY A 409 -8.05 32.64 16.08
C GLY A 409 -6.96 33.69 16.25
N ASN A 410 -7.07 34.78 15.48
CA ASN A 410 -6.19 35.94 15.58
C ASN A 410 -6.37 36.70 16.92
N ASP A 411 -7.49 36.46 17.61
CA ASP A 411 -7.79 36.92 18.96
C ASP A 411 -7.04 36.13 20.05
N GLY A 412 -6.24 35.13 19.67
CA GLY A 412 -5.52 34.25 20.59
C GLY A 412 -6.38 33.12 21.18
N LEU A 413 -7.71 33.23 21.05
CA LEU A 413 -8.70 32.28 21.56
C LEU A 413 -8.69 30.99 20.75
N VAL A 414 -8.97 29.87 21.42
CA VAL A 414 -9.04 28.54 20.79
C VAL A 414 -10.49 28.15 20.58
N ARG A 415 -10.85 27.83 19.34
CA ARG A 415 -12.17 27.34 18.95
C ARG A 415 -12.10 25.82 18.80
N VAL A 416 -12.84 25.12 19.65
CA VAL A 416 -13.00 23.67 19.59
C VAL A 416 -14.39 23.39 19.05
N ASN A 417 -14.49 22.84 17.84
CA ASN A 417 -15.77 22.51 17.21
C ASN A 417 -15.95 20.98 17.16
N ALA A 418 -16.95 20.51 17.89
CA ALA A 418 -17.42 19.13 17.86
C ALA A 418 -18.57 19.02 16.87
N GLN A 419 -18.35 18.34 15.74
CA GLN A 419 -19.38 17.98 14.80
C GLN A 419 -19.83 16.55 15.08
N VAL A 420 -21.13 16.37 15.35
CA VAL A 420 -21.73 15.07 15.65
C VAL A 420 -22.62 14.69 14.48
N THR A 421 -22.49 13.47 13.98
CA THR A 421 -23.33 12.93 12.91
C THR A 421 -24.04 11.69 13.42
N ASN A 422 -25.36 11.60 13.22
CA ASN A 422 -26.05 10.31 13.37
C ASN A 422 -25.86 9.50 12.08
N ALA A 423 -24.84 8.64 12.05
CA ALA A 423 -24.49 7.84 10.88
C ALA A 423 -25.52 6.73 10.60
N ALA A 424 -26.32 6.33 11.60
CA ALA A 424 -27.39 5.37 11.39
C ALA A 424 -28.46 5.94 10.46
N THR A 425 -28.86 5.15 9.46
CA THR A 425 -29.84 5.57 8.43
C THR A 425 -31.27 5.15 8.78
N HIS A 426 -31.46 4.33 9.82
CA HIS A 426 -32.76 3.76 10.20
C HIS A 426 -33.15 4.03 11.66
N GLN A 427 -32.31 4.69 12.46
CA GLN A 427 -32.57 5.00 13.87
C GLN A 427 -32.29 6.48 14.16
N ALA A 428 -33.22 7.14 14.84
CA ALA A 428 -32.99 8.48 15.39
C ALA A 428 -32.21 8.38 16.70
N ALA A 429 -31.31 9.33 16.95
CA ALA A 429 -30.61 9.44 18.22
C ALA A 429 -31.40 10.36 19.17
N ALA A 430 -31.71 9.86 20.37
CA ALA A 430 -32.52 10.59 21.34
C ALA A 430 -31.65 11.35 22.34
N ARG A 431 -31.98 12.62 22.56
CA ARG A 431 -31.38 13.53 23.55
C ARG A 431 -29.86 13.49 23.53
N VAL A 432 -29.30 13.71 22.34
CA VAL A 432 -27.86 13.76 22.09
C VAL A 432 -27.23 14.87 22.90
N ARG A 433 -26.12 14.56 23.56
CA ARG A 433 -25.34 15.49 24.40
C ARG A 433 -23.87 15.36 24.07
N VAL A 434 -23.15 16.48 24.03
CA VAL A 434 -21.70 16.53 23.87
C VAL A 434 -21.06 17.12 25.13
N GLY A 435 -20.01 16.48 25.63
CA GLY A 435 -19.29 16.88 26.82
C GLY A 435 -17.85 17.19 26.53
N PHE A 436 -17.38 18.35 26.97
CA PHE A 436 -16.00 18.80 26.87
C PHE A 436 -15.37 18.75 28.26
N THR A 437 -14.42 17.84 28.47
CA THR A 437 -13.62 17.77 29.68
C THR A 437 -12.43 18.70 29.51
N LEU A 438 -12.49 19.86 30.16
CA LEU A 438 -11.48 20.90 30.03
C LEU A 438 -10.25 20.56 30.89
N PRO A 439 -9.03 20.66 30.33
CA PRO A 439 -7.82 20.53 31.13
C PRO A 439 -7.61 21.74 32.04
N SER A 440 -6.80 21.56 33.07
CA SER A 440 -6.38 22.64 33.97
C SER A 440 -5.78 23.80 33.18
N GLY A 441 -6.09 25.04 33.59
CA GLY A 441 -5.58 26.24 32.93
C GLY A 441 -6.37 26.70 31.71
N TRP A 442 -7.39 25.95 31.30
CA TRP A 442 -8.31 26.32 30.21
C TRP A 442 -9.73 26.54 30.72
N SER A 443 -10.41 27.57 30.19
CA SER A 443 -11.77 27.92 30.57
C SER A 443 -12.57 28.44 29.37
N PRO A 444 -13.91 28.25 29.33
CA PRO A 444 -14.73 28.80 28.27
C PRO A 444 -14.89 30.30 28.44
N VAL A 445 -14.71 31.07 27.37
CA VAL A 445 -14.90 32.54 27.37
C VAL A 445 -16.36 32.89 27.64
N SER A 446 -17.27 32.11 27.06
CA SER A 446 -18.70 32.14 27.35
C SER A 446 -19.28 30.75 27.09
N LEU A 447 -20.34 30.41 27.80
CA LEU A 447 -21.08 29.17 27.58
C LEU A 447 -22.26 29.44 26.62
N PRO A 448 -22.40 28.66 25.54
CA PRO A 448 -23.61 28.65 24.72
C PRO A 448 -24.85 28.32 25.55
N GLU A 449 -26.03 28.81 25.14
CA GLU A 449 -27.28 28.67 25.93
C GLU A 449 -27.67 27.22 26.22
N ASN A 450 -27.32 26.30 25.32
CA ASN A 450 -27.58 24.88 25.45
C ASN A 450 -26.50 24.13 26.26
N CYS A 451 -25.51 24.84 26.82
CA CYS A 451 -24.38 24.28 27.56
C CYS A 451 -24.42 24.67 29.05
N ALA A 452 -24.00 23.75 29.91
CA ALA A 452 -23.83 23.99 31.34
C ALA A 452 -22.60 23.25 31.89
N GLY A 453 -22.06 23.73 33.01
CA GLY A 453 -20.92 23.12 33.70
C GLY A 453 -19.68 24.02 33.74
N GLY A 454 -18.56 23.44 34.20
CA GLY A 454 -17.28 24.15 34.39
C GLY A 454 -16.10 23.32 33.88
N GLY A 455 -15.56 22.43 34.72
CA GLY A 455 -14.49 21.50 34.32
C GLY A 455 -14.96 20.44 33.31
N LEU A 456 -16.22 20.03 33.40
CA LEU A 456 -16.93 19.28 32.35
C LEU A 456 -18.07 20.18 31.85
N VAL A 457 -17.97 20.65 30.62
CA VAL A 457 -19.03 21.44 29.95
C VAL A 457 -19.88 20.48 29.14
N GLN A 458 -21.18 20.36 29.44
CA GLN A 458 -22.12 19.51 28.72
C GLN A 458 -23.11 20.36 27.95
N CYS A 459 -23.28 20.06 26.65
CA CYS A 459 -24.17 20.76 25.75
C CYS A 459 -25.20 19.81 25.16
N GLY A 460 -26.48 20.19 25.19
CA GLY A 460 -27.57 19.43 24.56
C GLY A 460 -27.67 19.75 23.07
N LEU A 461 -27.63 18.71 22.23
CA LEU A 461 -27.89 18.82 20.79
C LEU A 461 -29.35 18.45 20.42
N GLY A 462 -30.09 17.85 21.35
CA GLY A 462 -31.48 17.45 21.12
C GLY A 462 -31.60 16.08 20.46
N ASP A 463 -32.75 15.77 19.89
CA ASP A 463 -32.95 14.55 19.10
C ASP A 463 -32.36 14.77 17.70
N MET A 464 -31.66 13.76 17.17
CA MET A 464 -31.08 13.80 15.82
C MET A 464 -31.71 12.73 14.93
N SER A 465 -32.25 13.15 13.81
CA SER A 465 -32.80 12.27 12.77
C SER A 465 -31.71 11.40 12.12
N PRO A 466 -32.06 10.31 11.43
CA PRO A 466 -31.09 9.53 10.66
C PRO A 466 -30.31 10.40 9.65
N GLY A 467 -28.98 10.29 9.64
CA GLY A 467 -28.10 11.08 8.78
C GLY A 467 -27.93 12.56 9.18
N GLU A 468 -28.56 13.02 10.26
CA GLU A 468 -28.48 14.41 10.69
C GLU A 468 -27.08 14.76 11.22
N VAL A 469 -26.65 15.99 10.94
CA VAL A 469 -25.38 16.55 11.42
C VAL A 469 -25.68 17.75 12.30
N ALA A 470 -25.14 17.73 13.52
CA ALA A 470 -25.19 18.84 14.46
C ALA A 470 -23.76 19.28 14.83
N SER A 471 -23.60 20.49 15.33
CA SER A 471 -22.27 20.97 15.77
C SER A 471 -22.37 21.80 17.03
N GLN A 472 -21.39 21.64 17.90
CA GLN A 472 -21.20 22.47 19.08
C GLN A 472 -19.79 23.02 19.10
N GLN A 473 -19.69 24.34 19.22
CA GLN A 473 -18.42 25.02 19.41
C GLN A 473 -18.27 25.50 20.86
N LEU A 474 -17.07 25.34 21.41
CA LEU A 474 -16.59 26.06 22.58
C LEU A 474 -15.43 26.98 22.19
N ILE A 475 -15.48 28.20 22.71
CA ILE A 475 -14.39 29.17 22.60
C ILE A 475 -13.68 29.21 23.95
N LEU A 476 -12.41 28.88 23.96
CA LEU A 476 -11.59 28.72 25.15
C LEU A 476 -10.51 29.80 25.21
N ASP A 477 -10.29 30.30 26.42
CA ASP A 477 -9.10 31.06 26.80
C ASP A 477 -8.36 30.31 27.90
N GLY A 478 -7.04 30.40 27.86
CA GLY A 478 -6.19 29.66 28.78
C GLY A 478 -4.82 29.29 28.23
N GLN A 479 -4.10 28.54 29.07
CA GLN A 479 -2.74 28.09 28.84
C GLN A 479 -2.57 26.68 29.44
N GLY A 480 -1.61 25.91 28.91
CA GLY A 480 -1.32 24.54 29.35
C GLY A 480 -1.40 23.53 28.21
N ASP A 481 -0.60 22.46 28.29
CA ASP A 481 -0.37 21.50 27.20
C ASP A 481 -1.19 20.20 27.31
N ASP A 482 -2.02 20.09 28.34
CA ASP A 482 -2.86 18.92 28.58
C ASP A 482 -3.96 18.75 27.52
N SER A 483 -4.43 17.50 27.39
CA SER A 483 -5.45 17.15 26.40
C SER A 483 -6.84 17.53 26.88
N LEU A 484 -7.63 18.13 26.01
CA LEU A 484 -9.07 18.26 26.12
C LEU A 484 -9.73 17.03 25.51
N ALA A 485 -10.62 16.38 26.26
CA ALA A 485 -11.39 15.22 25.79
C ALA A 485 -12.83 15.63 25.50
N VAL A 486 -13.39 15.13 24.40
CA VAL A 486 -14.77 15.34 23.98
C VAL A 486 -15.46 13.99 23.84
N GLN A 487 -16.66 13.87 24.40
CA GLN A 487 -17.46 12.66 24.34
C GLN A 487 -18.92 12.99 24.02
N VAL A 488 -19.58 12.12 23.26
CA VAL A 488 -21.00 12.22 22.91
C VAL A 488 -21.77 11.10 23.59
N TRP A 489 -22.99 11.40 24.04
CA TRP A 489 -23.92 10.41 24.58
C TRP A 489 -25.31 10.60 24.01
N THR A 490 -26.06 9.50 23.98
CA THR A 490 -27.47 9.41 23.59
C THR A 490 -28.23 8.63 24.66
N ASP A 491 -29.54 8.79 24.72
CA ASP A 491 -30.37 8.06 25.70
C ASP A 491 -30.89 6.71 25.21
N ASN A 492 -30.80 6.45 23.91
CA ASN A 492 -31.25 5.21 23.27
C ASN A 492 -30.10 4.36 22.71
N GLY A 493 -28.89 4.52 23.27
CA GLY A 493 -27.71 3.72 22.93
C GLY A 493 -26.93 4.27 21.73
N ASP A 494 -25.77 3.66 21.49
CA ASP A 494 -24.82 4.07 20.45
C ASP A 494 -24.11 2.82 19.94
N TYR A 495 -24.22 2.55 18.65
CA TYR A 495 -23.55 1.41 18.04
C TYR A 495 -23.11 1.64 16.59
N PRO A 496 -21.82 1.42 16.29
CA PRO A 496 -20.72 1.11 17.21
C PRO A 496 -20.48 2.18 18.28
N ALA A 497 -19.78 1.84 19.37
CA ALA A 497 -19.57 2.74 20.50
C ALA A 497 -18.14 3.32 20.53
N ASN A 498 -17.38 3.17 19.45
CA ASN A 498 -15.93 3.47 19.41
C ASN A 498 -15.59 4.72 18.58
N ASP A 499 -16.60 5.50 18.23
CA ASP A 499 -16.57 6.68 17.36
C ASP A 499 -17.29 7.90 17.99
N SER A 500 -17.79 7.78 19.21
CA SER A 500 -18.43 8.86 19.99
C SER A 500 -17.48 9.62 20.93
N SER A 501 -16.16 9.47 20.79
CA SER A 501 -15.16 10.22 21.58
C SER A 501 -13.93 10.64 20.78
N ALA A 502 -13.36 11.81 21.12
CA ALA A 502 -12.19 12.39 20.48
C ALA A 502 -11.41 13.26 21.48
N SER A 503 -10.16 13.59 21.16
CA SER A 503 -9.33 14.46 22.01
C SER A 503 -8.48 15.41 21.19
N THR A 504 -8.20 16.59 21.73
CA THR A 504 -7.35 17.61 21.11
C THR A 504 -6.47 18.28 22.16
N ARG A 505 -5.40 18.96 21.73
CA ARG A 505 -4.58 19.82 22.59
C ARG A 505 -4.79 21.29 22.20
N PRO A 506 -5.55 22.07 22.97
CA PRO A 506 -5.81 23.47 22.65
C PRO A 506 -4.54 24.30 22.42
N ALA A 507 -3.46 24.03 23.16
CA ALA A 507 -2.16 24.69 22.97
C ALA A 507 -1.61 24.54 21.53
N GLN A 508 -1.79 23.36 20.93
CA GLN A 508 -1.29 23.00 19.59
C GLN A 508 -2.23 23.41 18.45
N ALA A 509 -3.31 24.15 18.76
CA ALA A 509 -4.23 24.65 17.76
C ALA A 509 -3.51 25.53 16.73
N ARG A 510 -3.64 25.18 15.44
CA ARG A 510 -3.04 25.95 14.34
C ARG A 510 -3.73 27.31 14.22
N SER A 511 -2.94 28.35 13.95
CA SER A 511 -3.48 29.67 13.61
C SER A 511 -4.22 29.60 12.28
N SER A 512 -5.39 30.23 12.19
CA SER A 512 -6.02 30.49 10.91
C SER A 512 -5.15 31.48 10.14
N ALA A 513 -4.29 31.01 9.23
CA ALA A 513 -3.51 31.89 8.38
C ALA A 513 -4.46 32.69 7.48
N SER A 514 -4.67 33.97 7.82
CA SER A 514 -5.20 34.94 6.86
C SER A 514 -4.14 35.13 5.78
N SER A 515 -4.49 34.83 4.54
CA SER A 515 -3.81 35.36 3.35
C SER A 515 -3.83 36.89 3.43
N GLY A 516 -2.74 37.47 3.92
CA GLY A 516 -2.60 38.89 4.19
C GLY A 516 -1.13 39.27 4.20
N GLY A 517 -0.41 38.93 3.13
CA GLY A 517 0.95 39.41 2.91
C GLY A 517 0.93 40.84 2.40
N THR A 518 1.09 41.81 3.29
CA THR A 518 1.65 43.11 2.91
C THR A 518 3.15 42.92 2.66
N ALA A 519 3.51 42.72 1.40
CA ALA A 519 4.87 42.94 0.91
C ALA A 519 4.84 44.20 0.05
N SER A 520 5.50 45.25 0.54
CA SER A 520 5.80 46.46 -0.22
C SER A 520 6.92 46.19 -1.22
N GLY A 521 6.65 46.44 -2.51
CA GLY A 521 7.62 46.93 -3.49
C GLY A 521 8.20 45.91 -4.47
N GLY A 522 7.74 45.94 -5.73
CA GLY A 522 8.43 45.35 -6.88
C GLY A 522 7.49 45.01 -8.04
N SER A 523 7.76 45.56 -9.22
CA SER A 523 6.91 45.64 -10.41
C SER A 523 6.62 44.33 -11.15
N ASP A 524 5.58 44.40 -12.00
CA ASP A 524 5.31 43.66 -13.24
C ASP A 524 4.42 42.40 -13.22
N GLY A 525 3.20 42.57 -13.76
CA GLY A 525 2.78 41.79 -14.93
C GLY A 525 1.77 40.65 -14.76
N GLY A 526 0.48 40.96 -14.84
CA GLY A 526 -0.45 40.25 -15.73
C GLY A 526 -1.22 39.00 -15.24
N GLY A 527 -2.51 39.19 -14.96
CA GLY A 527 -3.59 38.45 -15.64
C GLY A 527 -4.18 37.19 -14.98
N GLY A 528 -5.50 37.22 -14.73
CA GLY A 528 -6.34 36.03 -14.80
C GLY A 528 -7.16 35.70 -13.55
N SER A 529 -8.34 36.31 -13.43
CA SER A 529 -9.41 35.97 -12.49
C SER A 529 -10.05 34.60 -12.77
N LEU A 530 -10.27 33.78 -11.74
CA LEU A 530 -11.28 32.70 -11.74
C LEU A 530 -12.07 32.71 -10.41
N PRO A 531 -13.42 32.56 -10.45
CA PRO A 531 -14.31 32.79 -9.31
C PRO A 531 -14.50 31.61 -8.34
N TRP A 532 -14.92 31.95 -7.12
CA TRP A 532 -14.94 31.20 -5.86
C TRP A 532 -16.00 30.08 -5.70
N TRP A 533 -16.13 29.15 -6.63
CA TRP A 533 -17.08 28.04 -6.48
C TRP A 533 -16.43 26.71 -6.84
N LEU A 534 -15.57 26.16 -5.97
CA LEU A 534 -15.06 24.77 -6.05
C LEU A 534 -14.23 24.32 -4.82
N LEU A 535 -14.70 24.59 -3.59
CA LEU A 535 -14.14 23.96 -2.38
C LEU A 535 -15.22 23.20 -1.61
N ALA A 536 -15.65 22.09 -2.21
CA ALA A 536 -16.23 20.97 -1.48
C ALA A 536 -15.63 19.69 -2.09
N LEU A 537 -15.27 18.75 -1.22
CA LEU A 537 -14.56 17.49 -1.47
C LEU A 537 -13.03 17.60 -1.32
N LEU A 538 -12.54 17.36 -0.11
CA LEU A 538 -11.42 16.45 0.10
C LEU A 538 -11.59 15.73 1.44
N SER A 539 -11.65 14.42 1.29
CA SER A 539 -11.86 13.30 2.20
C SER A 539 -11.04 13.29 3.48
N VAL A 540 -11.68 12.80 4.53
CA VAL A 540 -11.13 12.40 5.83
C VAL A 540 -10.18 11.21 5.65
N VAL A 541 -8.90 11.41 5.96
CA VAL A 541 -7.95 10.31 6.23
C VAL A 541 -7.87 10.18 7.75
N SER A 542 -8.57 9.19 8.30
CA SER A 542 -8.47 8.85 9.71
C SER A 542 -7.24 7.99 9.95
N VAL A 543 -6.21 8.58 10.56
CA VAL A 543 -5.05 7.87 11.11
C VAL A 543 -5.48 7.20 12.42
N ARG A 544 -5.66 5.87 12.43
CA ARG A 544 -5.75 5.09 13.69
C ARG A 544 -4.43 4.37 13.93
N ARG A 545 -3.75 4.76 15.02
CA ARG A 545 -2.61 4.04 15.61
C ARG A 545 -3.09 2.73 16.22
N LEU A 546 -2.52 1.61 15.78
CA LEU A 546 -2.62 0.32 16.46
C LEU A 546 -1.78 0.36 17.73
N HIS A 547 -2.42 0.14 18.88
CA HIS A 547 -1.74 -0.33 20.08
C HIS A 547 -2.21 -1.76 20.36
N GLN A 548 -1.19 -2.63 20.39
CA GLN A 548 -1.13 -4.05 20.78
C GLN A 548 -1.61 -5.09 19.77
#